data_AF-A0A1L0AYW8-F1
#
_entry.id   AF-A0A1L0AYW8-F1
#
_cell.length_a   1.000
_cell.length_b   1.000
_cell.length_c   1.000
_cell.angle_alpha   90.00
_cell.angle_beta   90.00
_cell.angle_gamma   90.00
#
_symmetry.space_group_name_H-M   'P 1'
#
loop_
_entity.id
_entity.type
_entity.pdbx_description
1 polymer ?
#
loop_
_entity_poly.entity_id
_entity_poly.type
_entity_poly.pdbx_seq_one_letter_code
_entity_poly.pdbx_strand_id
1 'polypeptide(L)'
;MQFTSILISLIAFAFIRKACADSVPFTLLSIFSGSVLQYASIAPNEDNILQVASPNHSTGVITDEGFFKINNNTYVYINEKNQYAVSENKCDAVSGFSIKDANINFKYPFAAHNQTEGWILYSQNQSPQDIGIAIAAITRNGSFAPDFNPNTTVSTTTTLSPA
;
A
#
# COMPACT_ATOMS: atom_id res chain seq x y z
N MET A 1 -37.39 10.90 46.70
CA MET A 1 -37.18 11.07 45.24
C MET A 1 -35.68 11.20 44.97
N GLN A 2 -34.95 10.11 44.76
CA GLN A 2 -33.53 10.14 44.36
C GLN A 2 -33.16 8.83 43.64
N PHE A 3 -33.69 8.63 42.43
CA PHE A 3 -33.29 7.51 41.56
C PHE A 3 -33.43 7.89 40.08
N THR A 4 -32.92 9.06 39.69
CA THR A 4 -33.05 9.53 38.30
C THR A 4 -31.75 10.04 37.67
N SER A 5 -30.60 9.94 38.35
CA SER A 5 -29.36 10.59 37.87
C SER A 5 -28.30 9.64 37.28
N ILE A 6 -28.57 8.34 37.09
CA ILE A 6 -27.56 7.36 36.64
C ILE A 6 -27.88 6.81 35.23
N LEU A 7 -28.28 7.68 34.30
CA LEU A 7 -28.58 7.25 32.91
C LEU A 7 -27.95 8.14 31.83
N ILE A 8 -27.15 9.14 32.19
CA ILE A 8 -26.57 10.09 31.21
C ILE A 8 -25.08 9.84 30.90
N SER A 9 -24.36 8.98 31.66
CA SER A 9 -22.92 8.78 31.41
C SER A 9 -22.56 7.68 30.39
N LEU A 10 -23.53 7.03 29.74
CA LEU A 10 -23.26 5.89 28.85
C LEU A 10 -23.26 6.20 27.34
N ILE A 11 -23.45 7.47 26.95
CA ILE A 11 -23.52 7.86 25.52
C ILE A 11 -22.21 8.54 25.03
N ALA A 12 -21.27 8.85 25.93
CA ALA A 12 -20.07 9.62 25.59
C ALA A 12 -18.91 8.81 24.97
N PHE A 13 -19.03 7.49 24.80
CA PHE A 13 -17.94 6.64 24.26
C PHE A 13 -18.08 6.25 22.79
N ALA A 14 -19.11 6.69 22.08
CA ALA A 14 -19.36 6.27 20.69
C ALA A 14 -18.68 7.14 19.60
N PHE A 15 -17.89 8.15 19.99
CA PHE A 15 -17.10 8.96 19.04
C PHE A 15 -15.60 8.78 19.27
N ILE A 16 -15.12 7.53 19.26
CA ILE A 16 -13.75 7.30 18.79
C ILE A 16 -13.80 7.61 17.29
N ARG A 17 -13.61 8.89 16.93
CA ARG A 17 -13.14 9.22 15.59
C ARG A 17 -11.89 8.37 15.41
N LYS A 18 -11.97 7.33 14.56
CA LYS A 18 -10.80 6.59 14.12
C LYS A 18 -9.93 7.62 13.40
N ALA A 19 -9.05 8.29 14.15
CA ALA A 19 -7.86 8.87 13.60
C ALA A 19 -7.02 7.67 13.14
N CYS A 20 -7.36 7.13 11.97
CA CYS A 20 -6.55 6.11 11.35
C CYS A 20 -5.23 6.79 11.04
N ALA A 21 -4.22 6.54 11.84
CA ALA A 21 -2.86 6.84 11.47
C ALA A 21 -2.46 5.95 10.28
N ASP A 22 -1.47 6.38 9.52
CA ASP A 22 -0.82 5.55 8.50
C ASP A 22 -0.38 4.19 9.08
N SER A 23 -0.15 3.21 8.20
CA SER A 23 0.41 1.93 8.62
C SER A 23 1.76 2.10 9.32
N VAL A 24 2.16 1.09 10.10
CA VAL A 24 3.54 1.01 10.55
C VAL A 24 4.50 0.97 9.35
N PRO A 25 5.70 1.57 9.43
CA PRO A 25 6.69 1.43 8.38
C PRO A 25 7.18 -0.01 8.24
N PHE A 26 7.34 -0.46 7.00
CA PHE A 26 7.80 -1.81 6.64
C PHE A 26 8.85 -1.74 5.52
N THR A 27 9.60 -2.81 5.30
CA THR A 27 10.42 -3.03 4.11
C THR A 27 9.65 -3.91 3.13
N LEU A 28 9.98 -3.79 1.85
CA LEU A 28 9.33 -4.53 0.78
C LEU A 28 10.18 -5.74 0.40
N LEU A 29 9.60 -6.93 0.50
CA LEU A 29 10.28 -8.18 0.17
C LEU A 29 9.42 -9.02 -0.79
N SER A 30 9.93 -9.38 -1.96
CA SER A 30 9.21 -10.24 -2.89
C SER A 30 9.17 -11.68 -2.37
N ILE A 31 7.99 -12.28 -2.46
CA ILE A 31 7.75 -13.69 -2.14
C ILE A 31 7.16 -14.37 -3.37
N PHE A 32 7.96 -15.27 -3.92
CA PHE A 32 7.50 -16.31 -4.82
C PHE A 32 8.45 -17.50 -4.73
N SER A 33 7.98 -18.60 -4.14
CA SER A 33 8.85 -19.75 -3.87
C SER A 33 9.34 -20.40 -5.17
N GLY A 34 10.63 -20.69 -5.25
CA GLY A 34 11.22 -21.37 -6.41
C GLY A 34 11.50 -20.48 -7.61
N SER A 35 11.37 -19.15 -7.49
CA SER A 35 11.88 -18.21 -8.49
C SER A 35 13.18 -17.55 -8.07
N VAL A 36 13.87 -16.96 -9.04
CA VAL A 36 15.04 -16.09 -8.84
C VAL A 36 14.72 -14.83 -8.03
N LEU A 37 13.43 -14.53 -7.78
CA LEU A 37 12.96 -13.36 -7.05
C LEU A 37 12.52 -13.69 -5.63
N GLN A 38 12.80 -14.90 -5.14
CA GLN A 38 12.45 -15.26 -3.76
C GLN A 38 13.30 -14.42 -2.78
N TYR A 39 12.62 -13.70 -1.89
CA TYR A 39 13.24 -12.81 -0.89
C TYR A 39 14.09 -11.69 -1.51
N ALA A 40 13.73 -11.22 -2.71
CA ALA A 40 14.40 -10.10 -3.33
C ALA A 40 13.85 -8.76 -2.80
N SER A 41 14.72 -7.78 -2.64
CA SER A 41 14.36 -6.40 -2.29
C SER A 41 13.60 -5.72 -3.42
N ILE A 42 12.70 -4.82 -3.07
CA ILE A 42 12.01 -3.96 -4.02
C ILE A 42 12.36 -2.50 -3.71
N ALA A 43 12.83 -1.76 -4.71
CA ALA A 43 13.12 -0.34 -4.60
C ALA A 43 13.00 0.36 -5.97
N PRO A 44 12.78 1.68 -6.01
CA PRO A 44 12.87 2.45 -7.25
C PRO A 44 14.28 2.39 -7.85
N ASN A 45 14.37 2.28 -9.18
CA ASN A 45 15.60 2.50 -9.94
C ASN A 45 15.84 4.00 -10.19
N GLU A 46 16.85 4.34 -11.01
CA GLU A 46 17.20 5.73 -11.35
C GLU A 46 16.08 6.48 -12.08
N ASP A 47 15.21 5.76 -12.80
CA ASP A 47 14.03 6.30 -13.50
C ASP A 47 12.77 6.35 -12.62
N ASN A 48 12.90 6.13 -11.31
CA ASN A 48 11.80 6.06 -10.34
C ASN A 48 10.80 4.91 -10.61
N ILE A 49 11.21 3.87 -11.33
CA ILE A 49 10.40 2.68 -11.60
C ILE A 49 10.72 1.62 -10.55
N LEU A 50 9.71 0.96 -9.99
CA LEU A 50 9.93 -0.11 -9.02
C LEU A 50 10.57 -1.33 -9.67
N GLN A 51 11.74 -1.69 -9.13
CA GLN A 51 12.55 -2.82 -9.54
C GLN A 51 12.63 -3.84 -8.42
N VAL A 52 12.46 -5.12 -8.78
CA VAL A 52 12.67 -6.29 -7.92
C VAL A 52 14.13 -6.72 -8.03
N ALA A 53 14.69 -7.24 -6.94
CA ALA A 53 16.12 -7.53 -6.80
C ALA A 53 17.00 -6.29 -6.96
N SER A 54 16.50 -5.13 -6.53
CA SER A 54 17.30 -3.91 -6.48
C SER A 54 18.43 -4.05 -5.45
N PRO A 55 19.65 -3.53 -5.71
CA PRO A 55 20.71 -3.48 -4.69
C PRO A 55 20.34 -2.59 -3.49
N ASN A 56 19.32 -1.74 -3.65
CA ASN A 56 18.82 -0.85 -2.62
C ASN A 56 17.62 -1.46 -1.88
N HIS A 57 17.41 -1.01 -0.65
CA HIS A 57 16.23 -1.33 0.14
C HIS A 57 15.35 -0.10 0.27
N SER A 58 14.04 -0.29 0.14
CA SER A 58 13.05 0.75 0.38
C SER A 58 12.18 0.45 1.58
N THR A 59 11.74 1.52 2.24
CA THR A 59 10.72 1.45 3.28
C THR A 59 9.37 1.90 2.73
N GLY A 60 8.32 1.18 3.05
CA GLY A 60 6.95 1.43 2.67
C GLY A 60 6.07 1.84 3.84
N VAL A 61 5.07 2.68 3.55
CA VAL A 61 3.97 3.05 4.45
C VAL A 61 2.69 3.13 3.61
N ILE A 62 1.59 2.55 4.06
CA ILE A 62 0.27 2.76 3.45
C ILE A 62 -0.45 3.84 4.25
N THR A 63 -0.86 4.92 3.57
CA THR A 63 -1.55 6.03 4.23
C THR A 63 -2.98 5.66 4.60
N ASP A 64 -3.58 6.42 5.50
CA ASP A 64 -4.99 6.33 5.85
C ASP A 64 -5.95 6.52 4.66
N GLU A 65 -5.56 7.29 3.66
CA GLU A 65 -6.25 7.47 2.38
C GLU A 65 -6.03 6.30 1.39
N GLY A 66 -5.16 5.35 1.72
CA GLY A 66 -4.88 4.15 0.91
C GLY A 66 -3.85 4.37 -0.20
N PHE A 67 -3.03 5.41 -0.09
CA PHE A 67 -1.85 5.59 -0.95
C PHE A 67 -0.67 4.78 -0.42
N PHE A 68 0.17 4.30 -1.32
CA PHE A 68 1.41 3.64 -0.93
C PHE A 68 2.59 4.60 -1.05
N LYS A 69 3.17 4.97 0.10
CA LYS A 69 4.37 5.80 0.17
C LYS A 69 5.63 4.95 0.26
N ILE A 70 6.63 5.32 -0.52
CA ILE A 70 7.97 4.72 -0.51
C ILE A 70 8.97 5.78 -0.05
N ASN A 71 9.88 5.37 0.84
CA ASN A 71 10.91 6.21 1.43
C ASN A 71 10.38 7.56 2.00
N ASN A 72 9.14 7.53 2.51
CA ASN A 72 8.37 8.63 3.12
C ASN A 72 7.99 9.83 2.22
N ASN A 73 8.63 9.99 1.06
CA ASN A 73 8.48 11.21 0.25
C ASN A 73 7.85 10.96 -1.12
N THR A 74 7.86 9.73 -1.62
CA THR A 74 7.29 9.42 -2.92
C THR A 74 6.08 8.50 -2.78
N TYR A 75 5.14 8.63 -3.70
CA TYR A 75 3.91 7.87 -3.78
C TYR A 75 3.93 6.96 -4.99
N VAL A 76 3.48 5.73 -4.82
CA VAL A 76 3.34 4.77 -5.91
C VAL A 76 2.19 5.18 -6.83
N TYR A 77 2.46 5.18 -8.12
CA TYR A 77 1.48 5.30 -9.18
C TYR A 77 1.74 4.25 -10.27
N ILE A 78 0.81 4.14 -11.22
CA ILE A 78 0.98 3.30 -12.41
C ILE A 78 1.14 4.23 -13.60
N ASN A 79 2.26 4.13 -14.30
CA ASN A 79 2.53 4.97 -15.47
C ASN A 79 1.79 4.45 -16.72
N GLU A 80 1.92 5.16 -17.84
CA GLU A 80 1.28 4.82 -19.12
C GLU A 80 1.71 3.45 -19.69
N LYS A 81 2.86 2.92 -19.24
CA LYS A 81 3.37 1.59 -19.61
C LYS A 81 2.91 0.49 -18.65
N ASN A 82 1.98 0.78 -17.74
CA ASN A 82 1.54 -0.14 -16.69
C ASN A 82 2.64 -0.54 -15.69
N GLN A 83 3.72 0.23 -15.59
CA GLN A 83 4.78 0.00 -14.60
C GLN A 83 4.39 0.66 -13.28
N TYR A 84 4.72 0.02 -12.17
CA TYR A 84 4.70 0.70 -10.88
C TYR A 84 5.88 1.66 -10.81
N ALA A 85 5.60 2.94 -10.61
CA ALA A 85 6.59 4.00 -10.49
C ALA A 85 6.32 4.84 -9.24
N VAL A 86 7.25 5.70 -8.87
CA VAL A 86 7.12 6.59 -7.71
C VAL A 86 7.23 8.06 -8.12
N SER A 87 6.40 8.91 -7.52
CA SER A 87 6.37 10.36 -7.75
C SER A 87 6.29 11.11 -6.42
N GLU A 88 6.95 12.25 -6.28
CA GLU A 88 6.77 13.16 -5.13
C GLU A 88 5.39 13.83 -5.15
N ASN A 89 4.75 13.91 -6.33
CA ASN A 89 3.45 14.51 -6.50
C ASN A 89 2.34 13.51 -6.12
N LYS A 90 1.71 13.77 -4.96
CA LYS A 90 0.59 12.98 -4.44
C LYS A 90 -0.59 12.89 -5.44
N CYS A 91 -0.79 13.88 -6.31
CA CYS A 91 -1.90 13.86 -7.28
C CYS A 91 -1.76 12.75 -8.33
N ASP A 92 -0.54 12.25 -8.55
CA ASP A 92 -0.29 11.14 -9.48
C ASP A 92 -0.56 9.79 -8.81
N ALA A 93 -0.60 9.75 -7.48
CA ALA A 93 -0.67 8.53 -6.68
C ALA A 93 -1.94 7.73 -6.96
N VAL A 94 -1.79 6.41 -7.03
CA VAL A 94 -2.93 5.50 -7.09
C VAL A 94 -3.32 5.05 -5.68
N SER A 95 -4.61 5.10 -5.37
CA SER A 95 -5.16 4.66 -4.08
C SER A 95 -5.74 3.25 -4.15
N GLY A 96 -5.92 2.65 -2.97
CA GLY A 96 -6.52 1.33 -2.79
C GLY A 96 -5.55 0.26 -2.29
N PHE A 97 -4.35 0.65 -1.86
CA PHE A 97 -3.40 -0.24 -1.22
C PHE A 97 -3.82 -0.53 0.23
N SER A 98 -3.60 -1.75 0.69
CA SER A 98 -3.76 -2.17 2.08
C SER A 98 -2.70 -3.19 2.47
N ILE A 99 -2.56 -3.49 3.76
CA ILE A 99 -1.80 -4.67 4.22
C ILE A 99 -2.83 -5.72 4.63
N LYS A 100 -2.68 -6.92 4.09
CA LYS A 100 -3.51 -8.07 4.45
C LYS A 100 -2.67 -9.34 4.49
N ASP A 101 -2.82 -10.11 5.55
CA ASP A 101 -2.09 -11.36 5.77
C ASP A 101 -0.58 -11.14 5.56
N ALA A 102 -0.06 -10.04 6.13
CA ALA A 102 1.34 -9.60 6.03
C ALA A 102 1.84 -9.18 4.64
N ASN A 103 0.98 -9.12 3.62
CA ASN A 103 1.34 -8.76 2.27
C ASN A 103 0.69 -7.43 1.86
N ILE A 104 1.33 -6.73 0.93
CA ILE A 104 0.71 -5.59 0.24
C ILE A 104 -0.41 -6.13 -0.63
N ASN A 105 -1.62 -5.67 -0.36
CA ASN A 105 -2.81 -5.99 -1.09
C ASN A 105 -3.23 -4.80 -1.96
N PHE A 106 -3.52 -5.08 -3.22
CA PHE A 106 -3.96 -4.09 -4.20
C PHE A 106 -4.80 -4.74 -5.28
N LYS A 107 -5.63 -3.95 -5.98
CA LYS A 107 -6.55 -4.48 -7.01
C LYS A 107 -5.83 -5.04 -8.25
N TYR A 108 -4.60 -4.60 -8.50
CA TYR A 108 -3.78 -5.07 -9.62
C TYR A 108 -2.68 -6.00 -9.12
N PRO A 109 -2.28 -7.02 -9.92
CA PRO A 109 -1.18 -7.89 -9.57
C PRO A 109 0.16 -7.14 -9.55
N PHE A 110 1.16 -7.80 -8.97
CA PHE A 110 2.56 -7.40 -9.02
C PHE A 110 3.31 -8.40 -9.91
N ALA A 111 3.51 -8.05 -11.18
CA ALA A 111 4.17 -8.89 -12.18
C ALA A 111 5.59 -8.39 -12.43
N ALA A 112 6.60 -9.21 -12.16
CA ALA A 112 7.99 -8.90 -12.44
C ALA A 112 8.34 -9.35 -13.87
N HIS A 113 8.70 -8.40 -14.71
CA HIS A 113 9.13 -8.61 -16.09
C HIS A 113 10.64 -8.39 -16.21
N ASN A 114 11.36 -9.36 -16.77
CA ASN A 114 12.81 -9.26 -16.94
C ASN A 114 13.16 -8.34 -18.11
N GLN A 115 13.91 -7.30 -17.84
CA GLN A 115 14.47 -6.40 -18.85
C GLN A 115 15.99 -6.36 -18.74
N THR A 116 16.64 -5.72 -19.71
CA THR A 116 18.11 -5.56 -19.74
C THR A 116 18.66 -4.98 -18.44
N GLU A 117 17.91 -4.07 -17.81
CA GLU A 117 18.33 -3.36 -16.59
C GLU A 117 17.86 -4.03 -15.30
N GLY A 118 17.12 -5.15 -15.41
CA GLY A 118 16.66 -5.97 -14.29
C GLY A 118 15.16 -6.24 -14.29
N TRP A 119 14.63 -6.68 -13.16
CA TRP A 119 13.23 -7.11 -13.02
C TRP A 119 12.31 -5.94 -12.67
N ILE A 120 11.58 -5.44 -13.65
CA ILE A 120 10.68 -4.28 -13.48
C ILE A 120 9.29 -4.75 -13.08
N LEU A 121 8.65 -4.02 -12.16
CA LEU A 121 7.32 -4.36 -11.65
C LEU A 121 6.20 -3.71 -12.48
N TYR A 122 5.25 -4.53 -12.90
CA TYR A 122 4.09 -4.13 -13.69
C TYR A 122 2.77 -4.51 -13.01
N SER A 123 1.74 -3.70 -13.27
CA SER A 123 0.36 -3.93 -12.80
C SER A 123 -0.39 -5.01 -13.58
N GLN A 124 0.25 -5.60 -14.60
CA GLN A 124 -0.26 -6.72 -15.38
C GLN A 124 0.91 -7.45 -16.06
N ASN A 125 0.70 -8.70 -16.47
CA ASN A 125 1.71 -9.44 -17.23
C ASN A 125 1.94 -8.77 -18.59
N GLN A 126 3.20 -8.54 -18.93
CA GLN A 126 3.72 -8.13 -20.22
C GLN A 126 4.05 -9.32 -21.11
N SER A 127 4.42 -10.46 -20.52
CA SER A 127 4.71 -11.70 -21.22
C SER A 127 4.28 -12.94 -20.43
N PRO A 128 4.12 -14.12 -21.08
CA PRO A 128 3.88 -15.38 -20.39
C PRO A 128 5.01 -15.83 -19.47
N GLN A 129 6.21 -15.25 -19.60
CA GLN A 129 7.40 -15.56 -18.79
C GLN A 129 7.50 -14.70 -17.54
N ASP A 130 6.56 -13.77 -17.34
CA ASP A 130 6.56 -12.88 -16.18
C ASP A 130 6.31 -13.66 -14.90
N ILE A 131 6.93 -13.19 -13.82
CA ILE A 131 6.84 -13.81 -12.51
C ILE A 131 5.89 -12.97 -11.68
N GLY A 132 4.69 -13.50 -11.40
CA GLY A 132 3.80 -12.91 -10.40
C GLY A 132 4.43 -13.05 -9.02
N ILE A 133 4.49 -11.96 -8.25
CA ILE A 133 5.06 -11.95 -6.90
C ILE A 133 4.01 -11.48 -5.88
N ALA A 134 4.11 -11.99 -4.66
CA ALA A 134 3.56 -11.30 -3.50
C ALA A 134 4.63 -10.36 -2.93
N ILE A 135 4.22 -9.27 -2.29
CA ILE A 135 5.14 -8.35 -1.62
C ILE A 135 4.83 -8.40 -0.13
N ALA A 136 5.71 -9.00 0.65
CA ALA A 136 5.59 -9.00 2.10
C ALA A 136 6.00 -7.64 2.67
N ALA A 137 5.21 -7.20 3.65
CA ALA A 137 5.49 -6.03 4.46
C ALA A 137 6.21 -6.48 5.75
N ILE A 138 7.54 -6.29 5.81
CA ILE A 138 8.36 -6.71 6.95
C ILE A 138 8.73 -5.48 7.79
N THR A 139 8.34 -5.43 9.06
CA THR A 139 8.70 -4.33 9.95
C THR A 139 10.20 -4.34 10.26
N ARG A 140 10.73 -3.21 10.74
CA ARG A 140 12.17 -3.03 11.02
C ARG A 140 12.77 -4.07 11.99
N ASN A 141 11.95 -4.67 12.85
CA ASN A 141 12.33 -5.74 13.78
C ASN A 141 12.27 -7.14 13.15
N GLY A 142 12.05 -7.26 11.84
CA GLY A 142 11.95 -8.54 11.13
C GLY A 142 10.63 -9.28 11.29
N SER A 143 9.63 -8.66 11.93
CA SER A 143 8.27 -9.21 12.03
C SER A 143 7.45 -8.86 10.80
N PHE A 144 6.32 -9.53 10.61
CA PHE A 144 5.34 -9.11 9.60
C PHE A 144 4.55 -7.89 10.08
N ALA A 145 4.30 -6.94 9.19
CA ALA A 145 3.42 -5.82 9.48
C ALA A 145 1.98 -6.33 9.72
N PRO A 146 1.26 -5.76 10.70
CA PRO A 146 -0.13 -6.11 10.94
C PRO A 146 -1.02 -5.68 9.78
N ASP A 147 -2.18 -6.32 9.65
CA ASP A 147 -3.21 -5.91 8.70
C ASP A 147 -3.58 -4.45 8.89
N PHE A 148 -3.69 -3.75 7.76
CA PHE A 148 -4.02 -2.34 7.70
C PHE A 148 -4.99 -2.09 6.57
N ASN A 149 -6.21 -1.66 6.91
CA ASN A 149 -7.22 -1.28 5.93
C ASN A 149 -7.43 0.25 5.98
N PRO A 150 -7.10 0.99 4.92
CA PRO A 150 -7.28 2.43 4.88
C PRO A 150 -8.75 2.83 5.00
N ASN A 151 -8.98 4.03 5.50
CA ASN A 151 -10.30 4.58 5.65
C ASN A 151 -10.66 5.33 4.36
N THR A 152 -11.01 4.60 3.31
CA THR A 152 -11.46 5.21 2.05
C THR A 152 -12.82 5.85 2.30
N THR A 153 -12.82 7.14 2.67
CA THR A 153 -14.06 7.91 2.72
C THR A 153 -14.48 8.13 1.28
N VAL A 154 -15.37 7.27 0.77
CA VAL A 154 -16.05 7.53 -0.49
C VAL A 154 -16.90 8.77 -0.24
N SER A 155 -16.47 9.92 -0.76
CA SER A 155 -17.29 11.12 -0.79
C SER A 155 -18.50 10.84 -1.69
N THR A 156 -19.56 10.26 -1.12
CA THR A 156 -20.89 10.29 -1.73
C THR A 156 -21.32 11.76 -1.77
N THR A 157 -21.17 12.39 -2.93
CA THR A 157 -21.77 13.69 -3.21
C THR A 157 -23.27 13.51 -3.21
N THR A 158 -23.93 13.73 -2.07
CA THR A 158 -25.37 13.85 -1.99
C THR A 158 -25.75 15.17 -2.66
N THR A 159 -26.16 15.12 -3.92
CA THR A 159 -26.81 16.25 -4.57
C THR A 159 -28.16 16.45 -3.90
N LEU A 160 -28.26 17.46 -3.03
CA LEU A 160 -29.53 17.96 -2.54
C LEU A 160 -30.28 18.56 -3.74
N SER A 161 -31.35 17.89 -4.17
CA SER A 161 -32.30 18.45 -5.13
C SER A 161 -33.10 19.57 -4.43
N PRO A 162 -33.19 20.77 -5.01
CA PRO A 162 -34.03 21.83 -4.45
C PRO A 162 -35.51 21.46 -4.59
N ALA A 163 -36.27 21.73 -3.52
CA ALA A 163 -37.71 21.54 -3.41
C ALA A 163 -38.51 22.56 -4.23
#